data_AF-A0A2A2VK25-F1
#
_entry.id   AF-A0A2A2VK25-F1
#
_cell.length_a   1.000
_cell.length_b   1.000
_cell.length_c   1.000
_cell.angle_alpha   90.00
_cell.angle_beta   90.00
_cell.angle_gamma   90.00
#
_symmetry.space_group_name_H-M   'P 1'
#
loop_
_entity.id
_entity.type
_entity.pdbx_description
1 polymer ?
#
loop_
_entity_poly.entity_id
_entity_poly.type
_entity_poly.pdbx_seq_one_letter_code
_entity_poly.pdbx_strand_id
1 'polypeptide(L)'
;MSLAEFKASPWAKSHPQYRAAALSVTPAPEYANSEVLVAGLYRTIGLEGLSEGMVPIKGRDLDRNIGIRRDKRTKPDGASLEGDSLHALLHDVLESPKLPNQSAKRFVQVTPLVGETASFSGSARLAGNPWPAGALVRRMVWLGSTNEDAAKARWASLFDALMVHDDDDVFARFLRDEISAWTGIRWGPACILPDENDVQCLPPGELEGYAFPARQFVQDLDAVVGAKPLMTRRQWTSLLEALVRVAAVAHVAWLCEVQKMIWDRVRLAIDGQTSPDDPQTLFYPRVLGYLSYGTGAVSELKDRTSKYLRSRLGMNAVLWSLEEAGAAYTGKLSSAADLGAFCRHVGAHRSKLLEVMSLVDDLADREARALLCRKGVGANLMEFARHVLYQRQAANPILRGYDQGYILRKRGAAKSSPWVCAPGPVAVLALVHCSLAGLAGPRSVHRLAQHLAAYGIAVDHRDIAQNDLGHQLRMLGLVLDSPDAESGMLLVPPFTVVRQGHAGGAQ
;
A
#
# COMPACT_ATOMS: atom_id res chain seq x y z
N MET A 1 0.55 20.25 -22.18
CA MET A 1 -0.79 19.79 -22.59
C MET A 1 -1.67 21.03 -22.57
N SER A 2 -2.61 21.23 -23.51
CA SER A 2 -3.54 22.36 -23.47
C SER A 2 -4.89 21.97 -22.86
N LEU A 3 -5.76 22.95 -22.56
CA LEU A 3 -7.13 22.65 -22.14
C LEU A 3 -7.87 21.82 -23.21
N ALA A 4 -7.67 22.10 -24.50
CA ALA A 4 -8.27 21.34 -25.59
C ALA A 4 -7.82 19.87 -25.60
N GLU A 5 -6.54 19.61 -25.35
CA GLU A 5 -6.02 18.24 -25.23
C GLU A 5 -6.56 17.52 -23.99
N PHE A 6 -6.68 18.21 -22.86
CA PHE A 6 -7.33 17.68 -21.66
C PHE A 6 -8.80 17.34 -21.93
N LYS A 7 -9.53 18.23 -22.61
CA LYS A 7 -10.91 17.99 -23.05
C LYS A 7 -11.00 16.74 -23.92
N ALA A 8 -10.03 16.46 -24.78
CA ALA A 8 -10.04 15.27 -25.63
C ALA A 8 -9.69 13.97 -24.87
N SER A 9 -8.77 14.03 -23.90
CA SER A 9 -8.30 12.85 -23.17
C SER A 9 -7.98 13.15 -21.69
N PRO A 10 -9.01 13.28 -20.83
CA PRO A 10 -8.86 13.83 -19.49
C PRO A 10 -8.09 12.93 -18.52
N TRP A 11 -7.91 11.65 -18.87
CA TRP A 11 -7.17 10.68 -18.06
C TRP A 11 -5.71 10.51 -18.49
N ALA A 12 -5.32 10.99 -19.67
CA ALA A 12 -3.99 10.73 -20.24
C ALA A 12 -2.87 11.43 -19.47
N LYS A 13 -3.03 12.74 -19.17
CA LYS A 13 -2.10 13.50 -18.36
C LYS A 13 -2.87 14.46 -17.46
N SER A 14 -2.53 14.46 -16.17
CA SER A 14 -2.98 15.50 -15.25
C SER A 14 -2.11 16.75 -15.37
N HIS A 15 -2.68 17.89 -14.98
CA HIS A 15 -1.99 19.16 -14.84
C HIS A 15 -0.72 18.99 -13.98
N PRO A 16 0.43 19.60 -14.36
CA PRO A 16 1.68 19.49 -13.61
C PRO A 16 1.54 19.81 -12.12
N GLN A 17 0.91 20.93 -11.77
CA GLN A 17 0.64 21.34 -10.38
C GLN A 17 -0.17 20.29 -9.61
N TYR A 18 -1.20 19.68 -10.22
CA TYR A 18 -1.98 18.62 -9.59
C TYR A 18 -1.13 17.36 -9.37
N ARG A 19 -0.32 16.97 -10.37
CA ARG A 19 0.53 15.78 -10.30
C ARG A 19 1.63 15.92 -9.25
N ALA A 20 2.22 17.11 -9.11
CA ALA A 20 3.29 17.42 -8.17
C ALA A 20 2.80 17.57 -6.70
N ALA A 21 1.48 17.59 -6.48
CA ALA A 21 0.91 17.75 -5.15
C ALA A 21 1.16 16.52 -4.25
N ALA A 22 1.56 16.78 -3.00
CA ALA A 22 1.75 15.76 -1.96
C ALA A 22 0.46 15.00 -1.60
N LEU A 23 -0.70 15.53 -1.99
CA LEU A 23 -2.02 14.94 -1.76
C LEU A 23 -2.63 14.29 -3.02
N SER A 24 -1.89 14.22 -4.13
CA SER A 24 -2.32 13.54 -5.36
C SER A 24 -2.32 12.00 -5.21
N VAL A 25 -3.07 11.26 -6.03
CA VAL A 25 -2.90 9.79 -6.10
C VAL A 25 -1.85 9.48 -7.18
N THR A 26 -0.56 9.61 -6.84
CA THR A 26 0.57 9.47 -7.78
C THR A 26 1.71 8.61 -7.17
N PRO A 27 2.26 7.64 -7.90
CA PRO A 27 1.74 7.09 -9.15
C PRO A 27 0.39 6.39 -8.91
N ALA A 28 -0.56 6.58 -9.83
CA ALA A 28 -1.89 5.99 -9.68
C ALA A 28 -1.79 4.45 -9.68
N PRO A 29 -2.38 3.77 -8.67
CA PRO A 29 -2.35 2.32 -8.60
C PRO A 29 -2.93 1.63 -9.84
N GLU A 30 -2.31 0.51 -10.19
CA GLU A 30 -2.78 -0.42 -11.21
C GLU A 30 -3.13 -1.77 -10.58
N TYR A 31 -3.62 -2.70 -11.40
CA TYR A 31 -3.76 -4.10 -11.01
C TYR A 31 -2.44 -4.60 -10.40
N ALA A 32 -2.50 -4.98 -9.12
CA ALA A 32 -1.40 -5.56 -8.37
C ALA A 32 -1.97 -6.48 -7.30
N ASN A 33 -1.27 -7.58 -7.02
CA ASN A 33 -1.47 -8.33 -5.78
C ASN A 33 -0.51 -7.77 -4.71
N SER A 34 -0.61 -8.31 -3.51
CA SER A 34 0.22 -7.91 -2.38
C SER A 34 1.72 -8.17 -2.55
N GLU A 35 2.11 -9.29 -3.14
CA GLU A 35 3.52 -9.63 -3.41
C GLU A 35 4.16 -8.62 -4.35
N VAL A 36 3.40 -8.06 -5.31
CA VAL A 36 3.87 -6.97 -6.18
C VAL A 36 4.23 -5.72 -5.38
N LEU A 37 3.55 -5.41 -4.27
CA LEU A 37 3.91 -4.29 -3.41
C LEU A 37 5.26 -4.51 -2.73
N VAL A 38 5.49 -5.71 -2.19
CA VAL A 38 6.74 -6.06 -1.50
C VAL A 38 7.91 -6.19 -2.50
N ALA A 39 7.70 -6.83 -3.65
CA ALA A 39 8.70 -6.90 -4.71
C ALA A 39 9.03 -5.50 -5.27
N GLY A 40 8.01 -4.65 -5.48
CA GLY A 40 8.20 -3.27 -5.89
C GLY A 40 8.96 -2.45 -4.84
N LEU A 41 8.72 -2.70 -3.55
CA LEU A 41 9.48 -2.11 -2.45
C LEU A 41 10.96 -2.48 -2.53
N TYR A 42 11.31 -3.77 -2.64
CA TYR A 42 12.72 -4.19 -2.82
C TYR A 42 13.38 -3.50 -4.01
N ARG A 43 12.67 -3.37 -5.14
CA ARG A 43 13.21 -2.65 -6.31
C ARG A 43 13.47 -1.18 -5.99
N THR A 44 12.47 -0.51 -5.42
CA THR A 44 12.52 0.93 -5.16
C THR A 44 13.60 1.30 -4.13
N ILE A 45 13.83 0.43 -3.15
CA ILE A 45 14.74 0.73 -2.02
C ILE A 45 16.17 0.22 -2.22
N GLY A 46 16.40 -0.78 -3.09
CA GLY A 46 17.70 -1.46 -3.17
C GLY A 46 18.13 -2.02 -4.53
N LEU A 47 17.39 -1.79 -5.64
CA LEU A 47 17.83 -2.16 -7.00
C LEU A 47 17.90 -0.93 -7.92
N GLU A 48 19.07 -0.33 -8.00
CA GLU A 48 19.30 0.85 -8.84
C GLU A 48 19.23 0.49 -10.32
N GLY A 49 18.64 1.36 -11.12
CA GLY A 49 18.59 1.23 -12.58
C GLY A 49 17.65 0.14 -13.12
N LEU A 50 17.00 -0.67 -12.27
CA LEU A 50 16.05 -1.68 -12.72
C LEU A 50 14.63 -1.11 -12.85
N SER A 51 14.20 -0.83 -14.08
CA SER A 51 12.82 -0.41 -14.33
C SER A 51 11.83 -1.59 -14.22
N GLU A 52 10.60 -1.29 -13.81
CA GLU A 52 9.51 -2.28 -13.69
C GLU A 52 9.26 -3.07 -14.99
N GLY A 53 9.44 -2.44 -16.15
CA GLY A 53 9.24 -3.06 -17.46
C GLY A 53 10.31 -4.11 -17.81
N MET A 54 11.47 -4.08 -17.15
CA MET A 54 12.55 -5.06 -17.37
C MET A 54 12.37 -6.35 -16.58
N VAL A 55 11.57 -6.33 -15.51
CA VAL A 55 11.38 -7.48 -14.62
C VAL A 55 10.83 -8.70 -15.38
N PRO A 56 9.79 -8.59 -16.24
CA PRO A 56 9.32 -9.71 -17.06
C PRO A 56 10.33 -10.24 -18.09
N ILE A 57 11.27 -9.40 -18.52
CA ILE A 57 12.33 -9.80 -19.45
C ILE A 57 13.36 -10.61 -18.67
N LYS A 58 13.83 -10.12 -17.52
CA LYS A 58 14.77 -10.82 -16.65
C LYS A 58 14.26 -12.17 -16.17
N GLY A 59 12.97 -12.30 -15.86
CA GLY A 59 12.36 -13.61 -15.52
C GLY A 59 12.45 -14.63 -16.65
N ARG A 60 12.21 -14.21 -17.90
CA ARG A 60 12.32 -15.09 -19.07
C ARG A 60 13.77 -15.46 -19.39
N ASP A 61 14.69 -14.52 -19.20
CA ASP A 61 16.12 -14.75 -19.42
C ASP A 61 16.70 -15.70 -18.36
N LEU A 62 16.25 -15.57 -17.11
CA LEU A 62 16.60 -16.51 -16.03
C LEU A 62 16.13 -17.93 -16.34
N ASP A 63 14.85 -18.12 -16.68
CA ASP A 63 14.32 -19.44 -17.07
C ASP A 63 15.08 -20.06 -18.24
N ARG A 64 15.45 -19.23 -19.25
CA ARG A 64 16.25 -19.69 -20.38
C ARG A 64 17.65 -20.12 -19.96
N ASN A 65 18.31 -19.33 -19.09
CA ASN A 65 19.63 -19.65 -18.56
C ASN A 65 19.61 -20.97 -17.77
N ILE A 66 18.59 -21.15 -16.92
CA ILE A 66 18.36 -22.39 -16.16
C ILE A 66 18.21 -23.58 -17.12
N GLY A 67 17.38 -23.46 -18.15
CA GLY A 67 17.18 -24.51 -19.15
C GLY A 67 18.48 -24.89 -19.87
N ILE A 68 19.24 -23.90 -20.36
CA ILE A 68 20.52 -24.14 -21.06
C ILE A 68 21.52 -24.86 -20.14
N ARG A 69 21.63 -24.42 -18.89
CA ARG A 69 22.61 -24.97 -17.94
C ARG A 69 22.21 -26.36 -17.45
N ARG A 70 20.93 -26.61 -17.24
CA ARG A 70 20.36 -27.94 -16.99
C ARG A 70 20.73 -28.91 -18.10
N ASP A 71 20.45 -28.55 -19.36
CA ASP A 71 20.69 -29.44 -20.50
C ASP A 71 22.19 -29.75 -20.68
N LYS A 72 23.07 -28.80 -20.30
CA LYS A 72 24.52 -28.98 -20.28
C LYS A 72 25.07 -29.62 -19.00
N ARG A 73 24.24 -29.88 -17.99
CA ARG A 73 24.65 -30.34 -16.64
C ARG A 73 25.74 -29.45 -16.02
N THR A 74 25.54 -28.15 -16.12
CA THR A 74 26.43 -27.13 -15.55
C THR A 74 25.66 -26.23 -14.59
N LYS A 75 26.36 -25.49 -13.75
CA LYS A 75 25.79 -24.42 -12.92
C LYS A 75 26.70 -23.18 -12.92
N PRO A 76 26.18 -21.98 -12.59
CA PRO A 76 27.02 -20.79 -12.43
C PRO A 76 28.06 -20.95 -11.32
N ASP A 77 29.13 -20.18 -11.39
CA ASP A 77 30.10 -20.10 -10.30
C ASP A 77 29.42 -19.52 -9.06
N GLY A 78 29.71 -20.08 -7.89
CA GLY A 78 29.08 -19.69 -6.62
C GLY A 78 27.67 -20.26 -6.40
N ALA A 79 27.04 -20.87 -7.41
CA ALA A 79 25.76 -21.56 -7.22
C ALA A 79 25.96 -22.90 -6.50
N SER A 80 25.08 -23.20 -5.56
CA SER A 80 25.01 -24.50 -4.89
C SER A 80 24.18 -25.49 -5.68
N LEU A 81 23.06 -25.06 -6.27
CA LEU A 81 22.13 -25.94 -6.98
C LEU A 81 22.49 -26.11 -8.46
N GLU A 82 22.18 -27.29 -9.00
CA GLU A 82 22.13 -27.54 -10.44
C GLU A 82 20.83 -27.01 -11.06
N GLY A 83 20.78 -26.92 -12.39
CA GLY A 83 19.63 -26.35 -13.11
C GLY A 83 18.28 -27.00 -12.78
N ASP A 84 18.22 -28.32 -12.61
CA ASP A 84 16.99 -29.03 -12.22
C ASP A 84 16.53 -28.66 -10.80
N SER A 85 17.48 -28.61 -9.86
CA SER A 85 17.18 -28.28 -8.47
C SER A 85 16.78 -26.81 -8.30
N LEU A 86 17.42 -25.89 -9.03
CA LEU A 86 16.98 -24.50 -9.05
C LEU A 86 15.61 -24.35 -9.69
N HIS A 87 15.35 -25.06 -10.79
CA HIS A 87 14.03 -25.02 -11.42
C HIS A 87 12.94 -25.48 -10.43
N ALA A 88 13.17 -26.57 -9.69
CA ALA A 88 12.25 -27.02 -8.64
C ALA A 88 12.12 -25.99 -7.50
N LEU A 89 13.23 -25.36 -7.07
CA LEU A 89 13.19 -24.30 -6.06
C LEU A 89 12.29 -23.13 -6.50
N LEU A 90 12.42 -22.65 -7.74
CA LEU A 90 11.64 -21.52 -8.24
C LEU A 90 10.18 -21.89 -8.53
N HIS A 91 9.94 -23.04 -9.17
CA HIS A 91 8.62 -23.40 -9.70
C HIS A 91 7.77 -24.27 -8.76
N ASP A 92 8.35 -24.89 -7.74
CA ASP A 92 7.61 -25.73 -6.78
C ASP A 92 7.64 -25.17 -5.35
N VAL A 93 8.77 -24.63 -4.90
CA VAL A 93 8.94 -24.17 -3.50
C VAL A 93 8.57 -22.70 -3.32
N LEU A 94 9.07 -21.84 -4.21
CA LEU A 94 8.89 -20.39 -4.10
C LEU A 94 7.73 -19.87 -4.96
N GLU A 95 7.19 -20.67 -5.88
CA GLU A 95 6.15 -20.24 -6.81
C GLU A 95 4.90 -19.75 -6.06
N SER A 96 4.51 -18.53 -6.39
CA SER A 96 3.30 -17.93 -5.88
C SER A 96 2.06 -18.63 -6.49
N PRO A 97 1.06 -19.08 -5.71
CA PRO A 97 -0.03 -19.92 -6.23
C PRO A 97 -0.82 -19.27 -7.37
N LYS A 98 -0.95 -19.95 -8.51
CA LYS A 98 -1.73 -19.43 -9.65
C LYS A 98 -3.19 -19.19 -9.28
N LEU A 99 -3.79 -18.12 -9.80
CA LEU A 99 -5.25 -17.90 -9.72
C LEU A 99 -5.98 -18.79 -10.75
N PRO A 100 -7.24 -19.21 -10.52
CA PRO A 100 -7.99 -20.10 -11.42
C PRO A 100 -8.09 -19.66 -12.88
N ASN A 101 -8.03 -18.34 -13.14
CA ASN A 101 -8.13 -17.76 -14.49
C ASN A 101 -6.80 -17.16 -14.99
N GLN A 102 -5.71 -17.34 -14.25
CA GLN A 102 -4.41 -16.82 -14.66
C GLN A 102 -3.83 -17.72 -15.75
N SER A 103 -3.42 -17.13 -16.88
CA SER A 103 -2.84 -17.90 -17.97
C SER A 103 -1.61 -18.68 -17.51
N ALA A 104 -1.42 -19.89 -18.01
CA ALA A 104 -0.20 -20.68 -17.82
C ALA A 104 1.04 -20.09 -18.53
N LYS A 105 0.97 -18.85 -19.05
CA LYS A 105 2.12 -18.18 -19.65
C LYS A 105 3.26 -18.14 -18.62
N ARG A 106 4.43 -18.62 -19.07
CA ARG A 106 5.67 -18.84 -18.30
C ARG A 106 6.29 -17.53 -17.81
N PHE A 107 5.65 -16.87 -16.85
CA PHE A 107 6.31 -15.81 -16.09
C PHE A 107 6.54 -16.31 -14.67
N VAL A 108 7.81 -16.32 -14.26
CA VAL A 108 8.24 -16.73 -12.92
C VAL A 108 7.68 -15.73 -11.90
N GLN A 109 6.65 -16.15 -11.18
CA GLN A 109 6.12 -15.39 -10.04
C GLN A 109 6.47 -16.13 -8.75
N VAL A 110 7.40 -15.57 -7.98
CA VAL A 110 7.86 -16.15 -6.72
C VAL A 110 7.57 -15.23 -5.54
N THR A 111 7.49 -15.83 -4.35
CA THR A 111 7.37 -15.10 -3.09
C THR A 111 8.62 -14.21 -2.89
N PRO A 112 8.47 -12.91 -2.60
CA PRO A 112 9.61 -11.99 -2.47
C PRO A 112 10.31 -12.12 -1.10
N LEU A 113 10.92 -13.29 -0.83
CA LEU A 113 11.58 -13.57 0.45
C LEU A 113 12.91 -12.83 0.60
N VAL A 114 13.66 -12.67 -0.50
CA VAL A 114 14.95 -11.95 -0.52
C VAL A 114 14.94 -10.93 -1.66
N GLY A 115 15.74 -9.87 -1.54
CA GLY A 115 15.70 -8.76 -2.49
C GLY A 115 16.09 -9.13 -3.93
N GLU A 116 16.91 -10.17 -4.10
CA GLU A 116 17.35 -10.67 -5.40
C GLU A 116 16.16 -11.16 -6.26
N THR A 117 15.12 -11.71 -5.63
CA THR A 117 13.90 -12.18 -6.34
C THR A 117 13.16 -11.04 -7.05
N ALA A 118 13.26 -9.82 -6.51
CA ALA A 118 12.60 -8.65 -7.07
C ALA A 118 13.20 -8.21 -8.41
N SER A 119 14.38 -8.75 -8.77
CA SER A 119 15.04 -8.46 -10.05
C SER A 119 14.36 -9.12 -11.26
N PHE A 120 13.62 -10.21 -11.05
CA PHE A 120 12.99 -10.99 -12.11
C PHE A 120 11.52 -11.36 -11.86
N SER A 121 10.99 -11.03 -10.67
CA SER A 121 9.64 -11.39 -10.26
C SER A 121 8.82 -10.24 -9.66
N GLY A 122 7.51 -10.46 -9.54
CA GLY A 122 6.60 -9.53 -8.85
C GLY A 122 6.38 -8.18 -9.55
N SER A 123 6.30 -8.17 -10.89
CA SER A 123 5.86 -6.99 -11.65
C SER A 123 4.34 -6.90 -11.75
N ALA A 124 3.79 -5.69 -11.76
CA ALA A 124 2.34 -5.46 -11.89
C ALA A 124 1.79 -5.91 -13.26
N ARG A 125 2.61 -5.83 -14.32
CA ARG A 125 2.25 -6.22 -15.69
C ARG A 125 3.43 -6.91 -16.37
N LEU A 126 3.13 -7.77 -17.34
CA LEU A 126 4.14 -8.50 -18.11
C LEU A 126 4.74 -7.72 -19.29
N ALA A 127 4.20 -6.53 -19.59
CA ALA A 127 4.60 -5.71 -20.73
C ALA A 127 4.22 -4.23 -20.52
N GLY A 128 4.81 -3.36 -21.34
CA GLY A 128 4.57 -1.92 -21.32
C GLY A 128 5.36 -1.22 -20.22
N ASN A 129 4.74 -0.23 -19.58
CA ASN A 129 5.28 0.49 -18.43
C ASN A 129 4.47 0.11 -17.18
N PRO A 130 4.83 -0.96 -16.46
CA PRO A 130 4.11 -1.38 -15.27
C PRO A 130 4.24 -0.33 -14.16
N TRP A 131 3.21 -0.26 -13.32
CA TRP A 131 3.19 0.62 -12.16
C TRP A 131 4.33 0.33 -11.16
N PRO A 132 5.12 1.35 -10.73
CA PRO A 132 6.16 1.18 -9.72
C PRO A 132 5.54 1.14 -8.31
N ALA A 133 5.06 -0.04 -7.92
CA ALA A 133 4.32 -0.25 -6.68
C ALA A 133 5.08 0.19 -5.41
N GLY A 134 6.41 0.03 -5.37
CA GLY A 134 7.22 0.45 -4.23
C GLY A 134 7.28 1.96 -4.02
N ALA A 135 7.00 2.77 -5.05
CA ALA A 135 6.89 4.22 -4.92
C ALA A 135 5.74 4.64 -4.00
N LEU A 136 4.66 3.83 -3.91
CA LEU A 136 3.56 4.08 -2.98
C LEU A 136 4.02 3.91 -1.52
N VAL A 137 4.77 2.84 -1.23
CA VAL A 137 5.32 2.60 0.12
C VAL A 137 6.28 3.72 0.51
N ARG A 138 7.21 4.07 -0.39
CA ARG A 138 8.12 5.20 -0.22
C ARG A 138 7.38 6.50 0.08
N ARG A 139 6.33 6.79 -0.68
CA ARG A 139 5.52 8.00 -0.45
C ARG A 139 4.81 7.99 0.91
N MET A 140 4.28 6.84 1.35
CA MET A 140 3.69 6.72 2.69
C MET A 140 4.73 6.97 3.79
N VAL A 141 6.00 6.56 3.61
CA VAL A 141 7.07 6.83 4.59
C VAL A 141 7.33 8.32 4.74
N TRP A 142 7.45 9.07 3.63
CA TRP A 142 7.68 10.52 3.69
C TRP A 142 6.48 11.29 4.21
N LEU A 143 5.28 10.95 3.73
CA LEU A 143 4.06 11.61 4.17
C LEU A 143 3.76 11.34 5.65
N GLY A 144 3.99 10.11 6.13
CA GLY A 144 3.74 9.71 7.51
C GLY A 144 4.77 10.22 8.51
N SER A 145 5.97 10.58 8.04
CA SER A 145 7.05 11.07 8.88
C SER A 145 6.89 12.55 9.24
N THR A 146 7.49 12.94 10.36
CA THR A 146 7.42 14.31 10.89
C THR A 146 8.27 15.31 10.11
N ASN A 147 9.35 14.85 9.50
CA ASN A 147 10.25 15.62 8.66
C ASN A 147 11.08 14.67 7.77
N GLU A 148 11.89 15.26 6.89
CA GLU A 148 12.68 14.52 5.91
C GLU A 148 13.75 13.63 6.56
N ASP A 149 14.40 14.08 7.63
CA ASP A 149 15.42 13.28 8.33
C ASP A 149 14.82 12.02 8.97
N ALA A 150 13.65 12.16 9.60
CA ALA A 150 12.91 11.03 10.14
C ALA A 150 12.46 10.05 9.03
N ALA A 151 12.07 10.58 7.87
CA ALA A 151 11.72 9.75 6.72
C ALA A 151 12.94 8.97 6.20
N LYS A 152 14.09 9.63 6.03
CA LYS A 152 15.35 9.02 5.62
C LYS A 152 15.80 7.95 6.60
N ALA A 153 15.73 8.22 7.90
CA ALA A 153 16.11 7.26 8.95
C ALA A 153 15.23 6.01 8.92
N ARG A 154 13.90 6.17 8.80
CA ARG A 154 12.97 5.03 8.66
C ARG A 154 13.18 4.26 7.36
N TRP A 155 13.43 4.96 6.26
CA TRP A 155 13.71 4.33 4.98
C TRP A 155 15.01 3.50 5.04
N ALA A 156 16.07 4.04 5.65
CA ALA A 156 17.31 3.30 5.88
C ALA A 156 17.11 2.10 6.82
N SER A 157 16.31 2.24 7.88
CA SER A 157 15.98 1.13 8.79
C SER A 157 15.17 0.03 8.10
N LEU A 158 14.22 0.39 7.24
CA LEU A 158 13.48 -0.56 6.42
C LEU A 158 14.40 -1.27 5.41
N PHE A 159 15.30 -0.53 4.76
CA PHE A 159 16.32 -1.10 3.88
C PHE A 159 17.16 -2.15 4.61
N ASP A 160 17.68 -1.80 5.79
CA ASP A 160 18.48 -2.71 6.61
C ASP A 160 17.69 -3.97 7.02
N ALA A 161 16.43 -3.81 7.42
CA ALA A 161 15.57 -4.95 7.74
C ALA A 161 15.31 -5.86 6.52
N LEU A 162 15.18 -5.27 5.32
CA LEU A 162 15.03 -6.00 4.06
C LEU A 162 16.33 -6.68 3.60
N MET A 163 17.50 -6.25 4.06
CA MET A 163 18.74 -6.99 3.84
C MET A 163 18.66 -8.37 4.49
N VAL A 164 19.39 -9.31 3.92
CA VAL A 164 19.64 -10.63 4.51
C VAL A 164 21.05 -10.60 5.09
N HIS A 165 21.11 -10.55 6.42
CA HIS A 165 22.34 -10.50 7.21
C HIS A 165 22.82 -11.91 7.58
N ASP A 166 23.96 -12.01 8.25
CA ASP A 166 24.54 -13.31 8.62
C ASP A 166 23.81 -14.00 9.79
N ASP A 167 23.06 -13.24 10.57
CA ASP A 167 22.19 -13.69 11.66
C ASP A 167 20.77 -14.05 11.20
N ASP A 168 20.39 -13.72 9.96
CA ASP A 168 19.16 -14.21 9.34
C ASP A 168 19.19 -15.74 9.15
N ASP A 169 18.00 -16.34 9.06
CA ASP A 169 17.88 -17.79 8.93
C ASP A 169 18.64 -18.36 7.72
N VAL A 170 19.09 -19.61 7.86
CA VAL A 170 19.95 -20.27 6.87
C VAL A 170 19.30 -20.31 5.49
N PHE A 171 17.98 -20.43 5.41
CA PHE A 171 17.28 -20.50 4.13
C PHE A 171 17.29 -19.14 3.43
N ALA A 172 17.09 -18.03 4.15
CA ALA A 172 17.21 -16.69 3.58
C ALA A 172 18.61 -16.41 3.02
N ARG A 173 19.66 -16.77 3.79
CA ARG A 173 21.07 -16.60 3.35
C ARG A 173 21.38 -17.44 2.11
N PHE A 174 20.97 -18.70 2.12
CA PHE A 174 21.05 -19.58 0.96
C PHE A 174 20.35 -18.99 -0.26
N LEU A 175 19.10 -18.50 -0.11
CA LEU A 175 18.35 -17.92 -1.21
C LEU A 175 19.03 -16.67 -1.80
N ARG A 176 19.54 -15.77 -0.95
CA ARG A 176 20.29 -14.58 -1.38
C ARG A 176 21.45 -14.99 -2.29
N ASP A 177 22.29 -15.90 -1.80
CA ASP A 177 23.53 -16.30 -2.48
C ASP A 177 23.23 -17.10 -3.77
N GLU A 178 22.28 -18.04 -3.69
CA GLU A 178 21.88 -18.87 -4.84
C GLU A 178 21.29 -18.00 -5.95
N ILE A 179 20.32 -17.14 -5.63
CA ILE A 179 19.69 -16.31 -6.66
C ILE A 179 20.68 -15.28 -7.23
N SER A 180 21.57 -14.72 -6.41
CA SER A 180 22.64 -13.83 -6.90
C SER A 180 23.56 -14.55 -7.89
N ALA A 181 23.96 -15.80 -7.62
CA ALA A 181 24.81 -16.58 -8.52
C ALA A 181 24.14 -16.84 -9.88
N TRP A 182 22.83 -17.08 -9.90
CA TRP A 182 22.09 -17.37 -11.13
C TRP A 182 21.67 -16.15 -11.95
N THR A 183 21.44 -15.02 -11.29
CA THR A 183 21.02 -13.77 -11.93
C THR A 183 22.18 -12.82 -12.23
N GLY A 184 23.31 -12.99 -11.53
CA GLY A 184 24.41 -12.02 -11.52
C GLY A 184 24.05 -10.69 -10.83
N ILE A 185 22.93 -10.65 -10.10
CA ILE A 185 22.42 -9.45 -9.45
C ILE A 185 22.49 -9.64 -7.94
N ARG A 186 23.25 -8.77 -7.28
CA ARG A 186 23.24 -8.63 -5.83
C ARG A 186 22.29 -7.52 -5.44
N TRP A 187 21.40 -7.78 -4.49
CA TRP A 187 20.49 -6.76 -3.97
C TRP A 187 21.16 -5.94 -2.85
N GLY A 188 20.82 -4.66 -2.78
CA GLY A 188 21.19 -3.79 -1.65
C GLY A 188 22.67 -3.40 -1.53
N PRO A 189 23.40 -3.03 -2.61
CA PRO A 189 24.72 -2.44 -2.45
C PRO A 189 24.66 -1.11 -1.66
N ALA A 190 23.55 -0.38 -1.75
CA ALA A 190 23.25 0.81 -0.95
C ALA A 190 21.73 1.03 -0.87
N CYS A 191 21.29 1.74 0.17
CA CYS A 191 19.92 2.23 0.27
C CYS A 191 19.69 3.35 -0.75
N ILE A 192 18.67 3.19 -1.60
CA ILE A 192 18.32 4.18 -2.62
C ILE A 192 17.39 5.21 -2.01
N LEU A 193 17.82 6.47 -1.99
CA LEU A 193 16.98 7.59 -1.58
C LEU A 193 16.14 8.10 -2.78
N PRO A 194 14.91 8.59 -2.54
CA PRO A 194 14.15 9.26 -3.59
C PRO A 194 14.81 10.56 -4.01
N ASP A 195 14.57 10.95 -5.26
CA ASP A 195 14.86 12.29 -5.76
C ASP A 195 14.03 13.35 -5.00
N GLU A 196 14.53 14.59 -4.89
CA GLU A 196 13.89 15.67 -4.11
C GLU A 196 12.43 15.96 -4.52
N ASN A 197 12.08 15.70 -5.79
CA ASN A 197 10.74 15.96 -6.32
C ASN A 197 9.80 14.73 -6.27
N ASP A 198 10.31 13.55 -5.93
CA ASP A 198 9.55 12.29 -5.94
C ASP A 198 8.65 12.14 -4.71
N VAL A 199 9.02 12.78 -3.60
CA VAL A 199 8.38 12.66 -2.30
C VAL A 199 8.40 14.01 -1.58
N GLN A 200 7.43 14.21 -0.68
CA GLN A 200 7.32 15.42 0.13
C GLN A 200 6.85 15.04 1.54
N CYS A 201 7.43 15.67 2.57
CA CYS A 201 6.83 15.67 3.90
C CYS A 201 5.76 16.75 3.96
N LEU A 202 4.74 16.55 4.81
CA LEU A 202 3.79 17.60 5.11
C LEU A 202 4.40 18.63 6.07
N PRO A 203 3.89 19.88 6.10
CA PRO A 203 4.30 20.85 7.09
C PRO A 203 4.11 20.31 8.53
N PRO A 204 4.95 20.72 9.50
CA PRO A 204 4.77 20.36 10.90
C PRO A 204 3.37 20.76 11.40
N GLY A 205 2.70 19.86 12.12
CA GLY A 205 1.36 20.10 12.67
C GLY A 205 0.20 19.99 11.66
N GLU A 206 0.45 19.82 10.36
CA GLU A 206 -0.57 19.84 9.30
C GLU A 206 -1.77 18.92 9.56
N LEU A 207 -1.51 17.73 10.11
CA LEU A 207 -2.50 16.69 10.37
C LEU A 207 -2.63 16.37 11.86
N GLU A 208 -2.23 17.26 12.77
CA GLU A 208 -2.40 17.04 14.20
C GLU A 208 -3.89 16.90 14.56
N GLY A 209 -4.25 15.85 15.30
CA GLY A 209 -5.66 15.54 15.62
C GLY A 209 -6.50 14.97 14.47
N TYR A 210 -5.94 14.78 13.27
CA TYR A 210 -6.62 14.15 12.14
C TYR A 210 -6.15 12.72 11.90
N ALA A 211 -7.06 11.89 11.41
CA ALA A 211 -6.74 10.52 11.06
C ALA A 211 -5.99 10.45 9.74
N PHE A 212 -4.86 9.73 9.75
CA PHE A 212 -3.96 9.67 8.60
C PHE A 212 -3.23 8.32 8.50
N PRO A 213 -3.59 7.45 7.55
CA PRO A 213 -3.04 6.10 7.45
C PRO A 213 -1.52 6.04 7.28
N ALA A 214 -0.91 7.02 6.61
CA ALA A 214 0.54 7.04 6.42
C ALA A 214 1.28 7.27 7.73
N ARG A 215 0.73 8.11 8.64
CA ARG A 215 1.28 8.30 9.98
C ARG A 215 1.20 7.02 10.82
N GLN A 216 0.06 6.32 10.76
CA GLN A 216 -0.06 5.01 11.43
C GLN A 216 0.93 4.00 10.84
N PHE A 217 1.03 3.96 9.51
CA PHE A 217 1.95 3.07 8.79
C PHE A 217 3.40 3.23 9.22
N VAL A 218 3.93 4.45 9.37
CA VAL A 218 5.34 4.61 9.78
C VAL A 218 5.59 4.16 11.22
N GLN A 219 4.62 4.29 12.12
CA GLN A 219 4.72 3.78 13.49
C GLN A 219 4.70 2.25 13.52
N ASP A 220 3.82 1.66 12.73
CA ASP A 220 3.65 0.22 12.63
C ASP A 220 4.80 -0.45 11.89
N LEU A 221 5.40 0.27 10.94
CA LEU A 221 6.60 -0.16 10.23
C LEU A 221 7.76 -0.35 11.21
N ASP A 222 7.97 0.61 12.12
CA ASP A 222 9.00 0.52 13.16
C ASP A 222 8.76 -0.72 14.06
N ALA A 223 7.50 -1.00 14.40
CA ALA A 223 7.14 -2.19 15.18
C ALA A 223 7.39 -3.50 14.42
N VAL A 224 7.02 -3.57 13.14
CA VAL A 224 7.23 -4.77 12.30
C VAL A 224 8.71 -5.00 12.03
N VAL A 225 9.49 -3.95 11.76
CA VAL A 225 10.95 -4.03 11.62
C VAL A 225 11.58 -4.59 12.90
N GLY A 226 11.18 -4.07 14.07
CA GLY A 226 11.67 -4.54 15.37
C GLY A 226 11.33 -6.02 15.68
N ALA A 227 10.34 -6.61 15.01
CA ALA A 227 9.99 -8.01 15.19
C ALA A 227 10.86 -8.98 14.36
N LYS A 228 11.63 -8.49 13.38
CA LYS A 228 12.43 -9.33 12.46
C LYS A 228 13.29 -10.38 13.19
N PRO A 229 14.05 -10.05 14.26
CA PRO A 229 14.95 -11.02 14.90
C PRO A 229 14.23 -12.17 15.63
N LEU A 230 12.91 -12.10 15.79
CA LEU A 230 12.13 -13.04 16.60
C LEU A 230 11.52 -14.18 15.77
N MET A 231 11.73 -14.19 14.46
CA MET A 231 11.06 -15.14 13.56
C MET A 231 11.85 -15.39 12.29
N THR A 232 11.44 -16.41 11.53
CA THR A 232 12.03 -16.70 10.22
C THR A 232 11.71 -15.60 9.21
N ARG A 233 12.51 -15.51 8.14
CA ARG A 233 12.33 -14.55 7.05
C ARG A 233 10.94 -14.62 6.45
N ARG A 234 10.41 -15.81 6.23
CA ARG A 234 9.06 -16.00 5.67
C ARG A 234 7.97 -15.45 6.58
N GLN A 235 8.08 -15.68 7.89
CA GLN A 235 7.13 -15.16 8.87
C GLN A 235 7.17 -13.64 8.90
N TRP A 236 8.38 -13.06 8.97
CA TRP A 236 8.56 -11.61 8.99
C TRP A 236 8.07 -10.93 7.71
N THR A 237 8.43 -11.45 6.54
CA THR A 237 7.92 -10.94 5.25
C THR A 237 6.40 -11.01 5.18
N SER A 238 5.76 -12.04 5.76
CA SER A 238 4.30 -12.13 5.79
C SER A 238 3.65 -11.06 6.69
N LEU A 239 4.29 -10.68 7.81
CA LEU A 239 3.84 -9.56 8.63
C LEU A 239 3.99 -8.21 7.90
N LEU A 240 5.15 -7.98 7.29
CA LEU A 240 5.41 -6.78 6.50
C LEU A 240 4.40 -6.67 5.35
N GLU A 241 4.15 -7.76 4.65
CA GLU A 241 3.16 -7.81 3.57
C GLU A 241 1.76 -7.46 4.07
N ALA A 242 1.33 -8.03 5.21
CA ALA A 242 0.01 -7.74 5.78
C ALA A 242 -0.14 -6.25 6.16
N LEU A 243 0.89 -5.65 6.77
CA LEU A 243 0.93 -4.22 7.07
C LEU A 243 0.85 -3.37 5.79
N VAL A 244 1.69 -3.68 4.80
CA VAL A 244 1.73 -2.94 3.53
C VAL A 244 0.39 -3.04 2.79
N ARG A 245 -0.27 -4.21 2.81
CA ARG A 245 -1.60 -4.40 2.19
C ARG A 245 -2.64 -3.43 2.76
N VAL A 246 -2.80 -3.43 4.09
CA VAL A 246 -3.83 -2.60 4.75
C VAL A 246 -3.49 -1.12 4.63
N ALA A 247 -2.24 -0.74 4.87
CA ALA A 247 -1.80 0.64 4.81
C ALA A 247 -1.91 1.24 3.40
N ALA A 248 -1.48 0.51 2.37
CA ALA A 248 -1.50 1.00 0.99
C ALA A 248 -2.92 1.31 0.51
N VAL A 249 -3.89 0.43 0.80
CA VAL A 249 -5.28 0.65 0.39
C VAL A 249 -5.96 1.70 1.26
N ALA A 250 -5.72 1.71 2.57
CA ALA A 250 -6.23 2.76 3.45
C ALA A 250 -5.71 4.15 3.05
N HIS A 251 -4.42 4.26 2.70
CA HIS A 251 -3.83 5.51 2.24
C HIS A 251 -4.42 5.99 0.91
N VAL A 252 -4.61 5.11 -0.06
CA VAL A 252 -5.26 5.47 -1.34
C VAL A 252 -6.72 5.87 -1.13
N ALA A 253 -7.46 5.17 -0.25
CA ALA A 253 -8.83 5.53 0.10
C ALA A 253 -8.91 6.90 0.79
N TRP A 254 -7.97 7.19 1.69
CA TRP A 254 -7.81 8.49 2.34
C TRP A 254 -7.54 9.61 1.33
N LEU A 255 -6.61 9.41 0.39
CA LEU A 255 -6.35 10.38 -0.67
C LEU A 255 -7.59 10.61 -1.54
N CYS A 256 -8.38 9.57 -1.83
CA CYS A 256 -9.63 9.73 -2.57
C CYS A 256 -10.63 10.64 -1.83
N GLU A 257 -10.73 10.49 -0.50
CA GLU A 257 -11.59 11.31 0.34
C GLU A 257 -11.10 12.76 0.45
N VAL A 258 -9.80 12.96 0.67
CA VAL A 258 -9.16 14.29 0.69
C VAL A 258 -9.39 15.01 -0.64
N GLN A 259 -9.21 14.34 -1.78
CA GLN A 259 -9.48 14.92 -3.10
C GLN A 259 -10.95 15.31 -3.29
N LYS A 260 -11.88 14.52 -2.74
CA LYS A 260 -13.30 14.88 -2.70
C LYS A 260 -13.52 16.16 -1.90
N MET A 261 -12.95 16.24 -0.69
CA MET A 261 -13.07 17.42 0.18
C MET A 261 -12.47 18.66 -0.46
N ILE A 262 -11.29 18.55 -1.09
CA ILE A 262 -10.65 19.63 -1.86
C ILE A 262 -11.58 20.14 -2.96
N TRP A 263 -12.12 19.24 -3.78
CA TRP A 263 -12.99 19.62 -4.89
C TRP A 263 -14.27 20.31 -4.42
N ASP A 264 -14.88 19.84 -3.33
CA ASP A 264 -16.05 20.51 -2.75
C ASP A 264 -15.73 21.97 -2.39
N ARG A 265 -14.56 22.26 -1.83
CA ARG A 265 -14.17 23.64 -1.50
C ARG A 265 -13.87 24.48 -2.73
N VAL A 266 -13.24 23.91 -3.74
CA VAL A 266 -12.98 24.62 -5.00
C VAL A 266 -14.28 24.98 -5.70
N ARG A 267 -15.29 24.10 -5.68
CA ARG A 267 -16.64 24.41 -6.19
C ARG A 267 -17.27 25.59 -5.46
N LEU A 268 -17.22 25.59 -4.12
CA LEU A 268 -17.74 26.70 -3.33
C LEU A 268 -17.02 28.02 -3.65
N ALA A 269 -15.70 27.98 -3.90
CA ALA A 269 -14.94 29.14 -4.33
C ALA A 269 -15.36 29.65 -5.72
N ILE A 270 -15.67 28.76 -6.67
CA ILE A 270 -16.23 29.11 -7.99
C ILE A 270 -17.59 29.80 -7.82
N ASP A 271 -18.43 29.27 -6.93
CA ASP A 271 -19.77 29.81 -6.62
C ASP A 271 -19.71 31.12 -5.80
N GLY A 272 -18.52 31.61 -5.48
CA GLY A 272 -18.31 32.86 -4.74
C GLY A 272 -18.56 32.78 -3.23
N GLN A 273 -18.62 31.57 -2.68
CA GLN A 273 -18.75 31.36 -1.23
C GLN A 273 -17.38 31.43 -0.56
N THR A 274 -17.30 32.11 0.59
CA THR A 274 -16.07 32.21 1.38
C THR A 274 -15.84 30.92 2.18
N SER A 275 -14.57 30.52 2.29
CA SER A 275 -14.18 29.43 3.19
C SER A 275 -14.07 29.96 4.63
N PRO A 276 -14.47 29.18 5.65
CA PRO A 276 -14.30 29.53 7.05
C PRO A 276 -12.82 29.58 7.47
N ASP A 277 -12.57 30.10 8.68
CA ASP A 277 -11.24 30.49 9.16
C ASP A 277 -10.25 29.33 9.43
N ASP A 278 -10.75 28.09 9.65
CA ASP A 278 -9.89 26.90 9.86
C ASP A 278 -9.81 26.03 8.60
N PRO A 279 -8.74 26.14 7.79
CA PRO A 279 -8.61 25.40 6.55
C PRO A 279 -8.42 23.88 6.75
N GLN A 280 -7.91 23.42 7.88
CA GLN A 280 -7.60 21.99 8.07
C GLN A 280 -8.88 21.15 8.17
N THR A 281 -9.89 21.66 8.88
CA THR A 281 -11.21 20.99 8.99
C THR A 281 -11.93 20.82 7.66
N LEU A 282 -11.56 21.64 6.67
CA LEU A 282 -12.20 21.66 5.36
C LEU A 282 -11.63 20.63 4.39
N PHE A 283 -10.39 20.19 4.60
CA PHE A 283 -9.65 19.36 3.64
C PHE A 283 -9.33 17.96 4.16
N TYR A 284 -9.38 17.72 5.47
CA TYR A 284 -8.97 16.44 6.06
C TYR A 284 -10.08 15.74 6.86
N PRO A 285 -10.25 14.42 6.68
CA PRO A 285 -11.19 13.64 7.48
C PRO A 285 -10.68 13.47 8.93
N ARG A 286 -11.57 13.63 9.91
CA ARG A 286 -11.26 13.37 11.33
C ARG A 286 -11.30 11.89 11.70
N VAL A 287 -12.20 11.14 11.07
CA VAL A 287 -12.44 9.71 11.32
C VAL A 287 -12.47 8.98 9.99
N LEU A 288 -11.92 7.77 9.96
CA LEU A 288 -11.89 6.93 8.77
C LEU A 288 -12.93 5.81 8.90
N GLY A 289 -13.53 5.43 7.77
CA GLY A 289 -14.57 4.39 7.75
C GLY A 289 -14.74 3.81 6.35
N TYR A 290 -13.73 3.08 5.89
CA TYR A 290 -13.62 2.52 4.54
C TYR A 290 -14.15 1.10 4.41
N LEU A 291 -14.10 0.38 5.52
CA LEU A 291 -14.46 -1.02 5.66
C LEU A 291 -15.16 -1.17 7.01
N SER A 292 -16.20 -2.00 7.07
CA SER A 292 -16.79 -2.42 8.34
C SER A 292 -16.57 -3.93 8.52
N TYR A 293 -16.12 -4.33 9.70
CA TYR A 293 -15.83 -5.73 10.01
C TYR A 293 -17.08 -6.61 9.78
N GLY A 294 -16.90 -7.76 9.15
CA GLY A 294 -17.96 -8.72 8.84
C GLY A 294 -18.88 -8.33 7.69
N THR A 295 -18.78 -7.12 7.14
CA THR A 295 -19.65 -6.60 6.07
C THR A 295 -18.94 -6.49 4.73
N GLY A 296 -19.70 -6.21 3.67
CA GLY A 296 -19.19 -6.10 2.30
C GLY A 296 -18.39 -4.81 2.07
N ALA A 297 -17.17 -4.95 1.57
CA ALA A 297 -16.19 -3.85 1.42
C ALA A 297 -16.25 -3.10 0.08
N VAL A 298 -16.77 -3.75 -0.98
CA VAL A 298 -16.52 -3.33 -2.36
C VAL A 298 -17.28 -2.06 -2.75
N SER A 299 -18.52 -1.91 -2.27
CA SER A 299 -19.38 -0.77 -2.59
C SER A 299 -18.83 0.53 -2.01
N GLU A 300 -18.34 0.50 -0.77
CA GLU A 300 -17.80 1.67 -0.06
C GLU A 300 -16.52 2.20 -0.72
N LEU A 301 -15.62 1.31 -1.14
CA LEU A 301 -14.41 1.66 -1.88
C LEU A 301 -14.73 2.20 -3.28
N LYS A 302 -15.75 1.63 -3.94
CA LYS A 302 -16.20 2.08 -5.26
C LYS A 302 -16.78 3.48 -5.23
N ASP A 303 -17.62 3.80 -4.24
CA ASP A 303 -18.20 5.14 -4.09
C ASP A 303 -17.09 6.20 -3.92
N ARG A 304 -16.11 5.94 -3.04
CA ARG A 304 -14.96 6.83 -2.83
C ARG A 304 -14.12 7.02 -4.08
N THR A 305 -13.82 5.94 -4.79
CA THR A 305 -13.07 5.99 -6.05
C THR A 305 -13.83 6.81 -7.10
N SER A 306 -15.15 6.63 -7.20
CA SER A 306 -16.00 7.37 -8.15
C SER A 306 -15.99 8.87 -7.85
N LYS A 307 -16.13 9.24 -6.57
CA LYS A 307 -16.06 10.63 -6.10
C LYS A 307 -14.69 11.25 -6.38
N TYR A 308 -13.62 10.53 -6.06
CA TYR A 308 -12.25 10.94 -6.38
C TYR A 308 -12.04 11.23 -7.86
N LEU A 309 -12.53 10.36 -8.75
CA LEU A 309 -12.34 10.55 -10.19
C LEU A 309 -13.07 11.81 -10.67
N ARG A 310 -14.28 12.08 -10.17
CA ARG A 310 -14.99 13.35 -10.47
C ARG A 310 -14.22 14.55 -9.95
N SER A 311 -13.67 14.47 -8.74
CA SER A 311 -12.83 15.51 -8.15
C SER A 311 -11.56 15.75 -8.95
N ARG A 312 -10.91 14.69 -9.42
CA ARG A 312 -9.73 14.80 -10.30
C ARG A 312 -10.09 15.51 -11.60
N LEU A 313 -11.21 15.18 -12.24
CA LEU A 313 -11.67 15.90 -13.44
C LEU A 313 -11.86 17.39 -13.14
N GLY A 314 -12.59 17.69 -12.06
CA GLY A 314 -12.85 19.07 -11.63
C GLY A 314 -11.58 19.87 -11.38
N MET A 315 -10.67 19.34 -10.57
CA MET A 315 -9.39 19.99 -10.26
C MET A 315 -8.55 20.25 -11.51
N ASN A 316 -8.48 19.29 -12.42
CA ASN A 316 -7.71 19.45 -13.66
C ASN A 316 -8.39 20.45 -14.61
N ALA A 317 -9.72 20.45 -14.72
CA ALA A 317 -10.46 21.41 -15.51
C ALA A 317 -10.21 22.85 -15.03
N VAL A 318 -10.30 23.10 -13.72
CA VAL A 318 -10.04 24.42 -13.15
C VAL A 318 -8.61 24.89 -13.42
N LEU A 319 -7.62 24.04 -13.18
CA LEU A 319 -6.21 24.41 -13.39
C LEU A 319 -5.93 24.75 -14.86
N TRP A 320 -6.40 23.91 -15.80
CA TRP A 320 -6.22 24.16 -17.23
C TRP A 320 -7.00 25.39 -17.73
N SER A 321 -8.21 25.63 -17.23
CA SER A 321 -8.99 26.83 -17.57
C SER A 321 -8.34 28.11 -17.05
N LEU A 322 -7.77 28.09 -15.85
CA LEU A 322 -6.99 29.22 -15.32
C LEU A 322 -5.75 29.50 -16.19
N GLU A 323 -5.03 28.46 -16.61
CA GLU A 323 -3.87 28.60 -17.49
C GLU A 323 -4.24 29.19 -18.86
N GLU A 324 -5.29 28.66 -19.51
CA GLU A 324 -5.78 29.16 -20.80
C GLU A 324 -6.24 30.63 -20.72
N ALA A 325 -6.83 31.03 -19.58
CA ALA A 325 -7.27 32.40 -19.34
C ALA A 325 -6.16 33.36 -18.86
N GLY A 326 -4.89 32.95 -18.94
CA GLY A 326 -3.73 33.74 -18.52
C GLY A 326 -3.69 34.04 -17.01
N ALA A 327 -4.32 33.20 -16.19
CA ALA A 327 -4.40 33.32 -14.74
C ALA A 327 -3.90 32.04 -14.04
N ALA A 328 -2.88 31.41 -14.62
CA ALA A 328 -2.29 30.17 -14.11
C ALA A 328 -1.94 30.29 -12.62
N TYR A 329 -2.28 29.27 -11.84
CA TYR A 329 -1.89 29.22 -10.43
C TYR A 329 -0.45 28.73 -10.30
N THR A 330 0.39 29.51 -9.60
CA THR A 330 1.83 29.25 -9.44
C THR A 330 2.21 28.66 -8.09
N GLY A 331 1.25 28.54 -7.17
CA GLY A 331 1.46 27.92 -5.85
C GLY A 331 1.45 26.39 -5.86
N LYS A 332 1.63 25.79 -4.69
CA LYS A 332 1.55 24.34 -4.46
C LYS A 332 0.12 23.91 -4.15
N LEU A 333 -0.12 22.59 -4.06
CA LEU A 333 -1.40 21.99 -3.66
C LEU A 333 -1.19 20.89 -2.62
N SER A 334 -0.17 21.05 -1.76
CA SER A 334 0.35 19.98 -0.90
C SER A 334 -0.13 20.06 0.56
N SER A 335 -0.68 21.19 0.99
CA SER A 335 -1.16 21.45 2.37
C SER A 335 -2.50 22.17 2.38
N ALA A 336 -3.20 22.21 3.52
CA ALA A 336 -4.41 22.99 3.73
C ALA A 336 -4.18 24.49 3.48
N ALA A 337 -3.02 25.02 3.86
CA ALA A 337 -2.65 26.41 3.58
C ALA A 337 -2.53 26.68 2.07
N ASP A 338 -1.85 25.79 1.35
CA ASP A 338 -1.74 25.84 -0.13
C ASP A 338 -3.12 25.78 -0.79
N LEU A 339 -3.96 24.84 -0.35
CA LEU A 339 -5.31 24.64 -0.87
C LEU A 339 -6.22 25.84 -0.58
N GLY A 340 -6.08 26.46 0.60
CA GLY A 340 -6.76 27.70 0.93
C GLY A 340 -6.32 28.86 0.03
N ALA A 341 -5.03 28.97 -0.26
CA ALA A 341 -4.50 29.93 -1.23
C ALA A 341 -5.04 29.68 -2.65
N PHE A 342 -5.11 28.42 -3.07
CA PHE A 342 -5.71 28.03 -4.34
C PHE A 342 -7.20 28.41 -4.42
N CYS A 343 -7.98 28.15 -3.37
CA CYS A 343 -9.39 28.54 -3.33
C CYS A 343 -9.57 30.07 -3.42
N ARG A 344 -8.73 30.86 -2.74
CA ARG A 344 -8.74 32.33 -2.88
C ARG A 344 -8.41 32.78 -4.30
N HIS A 345 -7.42 32.13 -4.94
CA HIS A 345 -7.04 32.41 -6.32
C HIS A 345 -8.18 32.11 -7.30
N VAL A 346 -8.86 30.98 -7.11
CA VAL A 346 -10.06 30.60 -7.88
C VAL A 346 -11.17 31.64 -7.69
N GLY A 347 -11.46 32.05 -6.46
CA GLY A 347 -12.48 33.06 -6.17
C GLY A 347 -12.17 34.43 -6.81
N ALA A 348 -10.90 34.86 -6.79
CA ALA A 348 -10.46 36.10 -7.43
C ALA A 348 -10.61 36.09 -8.96
N HIS A 349 -10.58 34.91 -9.58
CA HIS A 349 -10.67 34.73 -11.03
C HIS A 349 -11.98 34.07 -11.48
N ARG A 350 -13.03 34.08 -10.65
CA ARG A 350 -14.31 33.42 -10.93
C ARG A 350 -14.93 33.79 -12.29
N SER A 351 -14.76 35.04 -12.72
CA SER A 351 -15.29 35.53 -14.00
C SER A 351 -14.65 34.85 -15.21
N LYS A 352 -13.44 34.29 -15.04
CA LYS A 352 -12.74 33.49 -16.05
C LYS A 352 -13.13 32.01 -16.02
N LEU A 353 -13.94 31.58 -15.04
CA LEU A 353 -14.30 30.17 -14.80
C LEU A 353 -15.80 29.89 -14.98
N LEU A 354 -16.56 30.79 -15.60
CA LEU A 354 -18.03 30.69 -15.71
C LEU A 354 -18.51 29.38 -16.35
N GLU A 355 -17.75 28.83 -17.30
CA GLU A 355 -18.12 27.60 -18.02
C GLU A 355 -17.49 26.33 -17.43
N VAL A 356 -16.63 26.44 -16.41
CA VAL A 356 -15.84 25.29 -15.92
C VAL A 356 -16.73 24.19 -15.34
N MET A 357 -17.84 24.54 -14.70
CA MET A 357 -18.77 23.57 -14.13
C MET A 357 -19.52 22.81 -15.23
N SER A 358 -19.98 23.51 -16.28
CA SER A 358 -20.57 22.86 -17.46
C SER A 358 -19.58 21.90 -18.11
N LEU A 359 -18.33 22.33 -18.27
CA LEU A 359 -17.26 21.48 -18.81
C LEU A 359 -17.06 20.21 -17.95
N VAL A 360 -17.05 20.35 -16.63
CA VAL A 360 -16.88 19.20 -15.72
C VAL A 360 -18.03 18.21 -15.84
N ASP A 361 -19.27 18.71 -15.98
CA ASP A 361 -20.45 17.86 -16.15
C ASP A 361 -20.44 17.16 -17.53
N ASP A 362 -20.12 17.87 -18.62
CA ASP A 362 -19.95 17.27 -19.95
C ASP A 362 -18.88 16.16 -19.96
N LEU A 363 -17.74 16.42 -19.31
CA LEU A 363 -16.68 15.42 -19.15
C LEU A 363 -17.15 14.24 -18.29
N ALA A 364 -17.91 14.49 -17.23
CA ALA A 364 -18.42 13.44 -16.36
C ALA A 364 -19.37 12.49 -17.11
N ASP A 365 -20.23 13.03 -17.96
CA ASP A 365 -21.16 12.24 -18.78
C ASP A 365 -20.40 11.41 -19.83
N ARG A 366 -19.44 12.02 -20.53
CA ARG A 366 -18.62 11.31 -21.52
C ARG A 366 -17.76 10.22 -20.89
N GLU A 367 -17.22 10.49 -19.70
CA GLU A 367 -16.33 9.57 -18.96
C GLU A 367 -17.08 8.70 -17.93
N ALA A 368 -18.41 8.59 -18.02
CA ALA A 368 -19.25 7.91 -17.03
C ALA A 368 -18.80 6.46 -16.74
N ARG A 369 -18.24 5.74 -17.73
CA ARG A 369 -17.72 4.39 -17.51
C ARG A 369 -16.48 4.36 -16.60
N ALA A 370 -15.60 5.36 -16.72
CA ALA A 370 -14.44 5.48 -15.83
C ALA A 370 -14.90 5.88 -14.43
N LEU A 371 -15.82 6.86 -14.32
CA LEU A 371 -16.40 7.30 -13.04
C LEU A 371 -17.12 6.17 -12.31
N LEU A 372 -17.86 5.31 -13.02
CA LEU A 372 -18.51 4.12 -12.46
C LEU A 372 -17.53 2.96 -12.18
N CYS A 373 -16.23 3.20 -12.32
CA CYS A 373 -15.14 2.24 -12.11
C CYS A 373 -15.25 0.97 -12.98
N ARG A 374 -15.83 1.09 -14.19
CA ARG A 374 -16.01 -0.03 -15.12
C ARG A 374 -14.88 -0.19 -16.13
N LYS A 375 -14.06 0.85 -16.34
CA LYS A 375 -12.91 0.88 -17.26
C LYS A 375 -11.83 1.86 -16.78
N GLY A 376 -10.63 1.75 -17.37
CA GLY A 376 -9.55 2.72 -17.21
C GLY A 376 -9.09 2.87 -15.76
N VAL A 377 -8.77 4.11 -15.37
CA VAL A 377 -8.21 4.43 -14.04
C VAL A 377 -9.12 3.97 -12.90
N GLY A 378 -10.44 4.09 -13.04
CA GLY A 378 -11.38 3.64 -12.01
C GLY A 378 -11.41 2.11 -11.84
N ALA A 379 -11.32 1.36 -12.93
CA ALA A 379 -11.19 -0.09 -12.84
C ALA A 379 -9.85 -0.50 -12.20
N ASN A 380 -8.75 0.17 -12.57
CA ASN A 380 -7.42 -0.08 -12.01
C ASN A 380 -7.37 0.14 -10.49
N LEU A 381 -7.95 1.23 -9.98
CA LEU A 381 -8.01 1.52 -8.54
C LEU A 381 -8.84 0.48 -7.78
N MET A 382 -9.98 0.07 -8.34
CA MET A 382 -10.81 -0.97 -7.74
C MET A 382 -10.12 -2.32 -7.75
N GLU A 383 -9.43 -2.66 -8.84
CA GLU A 383 -8.63 -3.87 -8.92
C GLU A 383 -7.48 -3.86 -7.92
N PHE A 384 -6.75 -2.76 -7.81
CA PHE A 384 -5.72 -2.58 -6.80
C PHE A 384 -6.27 -2.85 -5.38
N ALA A 385 -7.30 -2.11 -4.96
CA ALA A 385 -7.87 -2.24 -3.62
C ALA A 385 -8.37 -3.67 -3.36
N ARG A 386 -8.97 -4.29 -4.38
CA ARG A 386 -9.48 -5.65 -4.31
C ARG A 386 -8.37 -6.68 -4.18
N HIS A 387 -7.43 -6.71 -5.11
CA HIS A 387 -6.43 -7.78 -5.22
C HIS A 387 -5.32 -7.67 -4.18
N VAL A 388 -5.08 -6.50 -3.62
CA VAL A 388 -4.19 -6.32 -2.47
C VAL A 388 -4.82 -6.83 -1.18
N LEU A 389 -6.13 -6.57 -0.96
CA LEU A 389 -6.79 -6.94 0.28
C LEU A 389 -7.37 -8.36 0.30
N TYR A 390 -7.71 -8.93 -0.85
CA TYR A 390 -8.43 -10.20 -0.92
C TYR A 390 -7.53 -11.39 -0.60
N GLN A 391 -8.13 -12.39 0.03
CA GLN A 391 -7.52 -13.71 0.13
C GLN A 391 -7.33 -14.31 -1.27
N ARG A 392 -6.08 -14.61 -1.60
CA ARG A 392 -5.72 -15.33 -2.83
C ARG A 392 -6.47 -16.65 -2.91
N GLN A 393 -7.27 -16.81 -3.96
CA GLN A 393 -7.96 -18.07 -4.25
C GLN A 393 -7.02 -18.91 -5.11
N ALA A 394 -6.19 -19.74 -4.48
CA ALA A 394 -5.27 -20.62 -5.20
C ALA A 394 -6.02 -21.64 -6.07
N ALA A 395 -5.51 -21.89 -7.27
CA ALA A 395 -6.04 -22.94 -8.15
C ALA A 395 -5.85 -24.35 -7.54
N ASN A 396 -4.74 -24.57 -6.82
CA ASN A 396 -4.49 -25.80 -6.07
C ASN A 396 -5.09 -25.69 -4.65
N PRO A 397 -6.06 -26.54 -4.26
CA PRO A 397 -6.68 -26.51 -2.93
C PRO A 397 -5.70 -26.72 -1.78
N ILE A 398 -4.59 -27.44 -1.99
CA ILE A 398 -3.56 -27.68 -0.97
C ILE A 398 -2.91 -26.35 -0.54
N LEU A 399 -2.83 -25.39 -1.45
CA LEU A 399 -2.26 -24.07 -1.22
C LEU A 399 -3.28 -23.04 -0.71
N ARG A 400 -4.49 -23.47 -0.27
CA ARG A 400 -5.48 -22.57 0.34
C ARG A 400 -4.93 -21.85 1.58
N GLY A 401 -4.01 -22.50 2.30
CA GLY A 401 -3.32 -21.94 3.46
C GLY A 401 -2.21 -20.94 3.14
N TYR A 402 -1.87 -20.73 1.86
CA TYR A 402 -0.73 -19.90 1.47
C TYR A 402 -0.89 -18.42 1.89
N ASP A 403 -2.06 -17.83 1.61
CA ASP A 403 -2.32 -16.42 1.91
C ASP A 403 -3.08 -16.27 3.23
N GLN A 404 -2.37 -15.78 4.26
CA GLN A 404 -2.91 -15.50 5.59
C GLN A 404 -2.86 -14.01 5.96
N GLY A 405 -2.27 -13.17 5.11
CA GLY A 405 -2.11 -11.73 5.31
C GLY A 405 -3.26 -10.88 4.73
N TYR A 406 -4.31 -11.53 4.23
CA TYR A 406 -5.45 -10.86 3.63
C TYR A 406 -6.28 -10.06 4.65
N ILE A 407 -7.04 -9.08 4.16
CA ILE A 407 -8.00 -8.28 4.94
C ILE A 407 -9.45 -8.68 4.59
N LEU A 408 -9.68 -9.14 3.35
CA LEU A 408 -11.00 -9.49 2.84
C LEU A 408 -11.06 -10.96 2.43
N ARG A 409 -12.08 -11.69 2.88
CA ARG A 409 -12.35 -13.09 2.48
C ARG A 409 -13.73 -13.22 1.88
N LYS A 410 -13.98 -14.29 1.13
CA LYS A 410 -15.36 -14.63 0.75
C LYS A 410 -16.13 -15.09 1.97
N ARG A 411 -17.38 -14.62 2.12
CA ARG A 411 -18.28 -15.07 3.19
C ARG A 411 -18.63 -16.55 3.09
N GLY A 412 -18.69 -17.10 1.88
CA GLY A 412 -18.99 -18.51 1.62
C GLY A 412 -18.17 -19.09 0.47
N ALA A 413 -18.28 -20.41 0.27
CA ALA A 413 -17.51 -21.14 -0.74
C ALA A 413 -17.96 -20.86 -2.19
N ALA A 414 -19.19 -20.38 -2.39
CA ALA A 414 -19.72 -20.12 -3.72
C ALA A 414 -18.94 -19.01 -4.44
N LYS A 415 -18.79 -19.12 -5.78
CA LYS A 415 -18.06 -18.13 -6.60
C LYS A 415 -18.65 -16.73 -6.47
N SER A 416 -19.97 -16.62 -6.35
CA SER A 416 -20.75 -15.39 -6.19
C SER A 416 -20.79 -14.83 -4.76
N SER A 417 -20.21 -15.53 -3.77
CA SER A 417 -20.25 -15.06 -2.38
C SER A 417 -19.61 -13.68 -2.24
N PRO A 418 -20.21 -12.78 -1.45
CA PRO A 418 -19.64 -11.45 -1.22
C PRO A 418 -18.31 -11.55 -0.48
N TRP A 419 -17.45 -10.57 -0.74
CA TRP A 419 -16.20 -10.38 -0.01
C TRP A 419 -16.48 -9.51 1.20
N VAL A 420 -16.08 -10.00 2.37
CA VAL A 420 -16.31 -9.34 3.66
C VAL A 420 -15.00 -8.98 4.34
N CYS A 421 -15.01 -7.91 5.12
CA CYS A 421 -13.87 -7.54 5.94
C CYS A 421 -13.70 -8.51 7.11
N ALA A 422 -12.73 -9.39 7.01
CA ALA A 422 -12.37 -10.35 8.04
C ALA A 422 -10.89 -10.69 7.82
N PRO A 423 -9.97 -10.00 8.51
CA PRO A 423 -8.54 -10.19 8.31
C PRO A 423 -8.07 -11.59 8.65
N GLY A 424 -7.13 -12.11 7.85
CA GLY A 424 -6.53 -13.42 8.04
C GLY A 424 -5.64 -13.50 9.28
N PRO A 425 -5.23 -14.71 9.70
CA PRO A 425 -4.40 -14.94 10.89
C PRO A 425 -3.15 -14.06 10.99
N VAL A 426 -2.39 -13.94 9.90
CA VAL A 426 -1.16 -13.13 9.89
C VAL A 426 -1.46 -11.63 9.93
N ALA A 427 -2.54 -11.19 9.27
CA ALA A 427 -2.98 -9.80 9.37
C ALA A 427 -3.41 -9.44 10.79
N VAL A 428 -4.16 -10.32 11.47
CA VAL A 428 -4.52 -10.13 12.88
C VAL A 428 -3.28 -10.12 13.77
N LEU A 429 -2.32 -11.02 13.58
CA LEU A 429 -1.05 -11.02 14.32
C LEU A 429 -0.28 -9.70 14.14
N ALA A 430 -0.14 -9.23 12.90
CA ALA A 430 0.52 -7.96 12.60
C ALA A 430 -0.17 -6.77 13.28
N LEU A 431 -1.49 -6.68 13.15
CA LEU A 431 -2.28 -5.58 13.72
C LEU A 431 -2.30 -5.60 15.25
N VAL A 432 -2.34 -6.78 15.88
CA VAL A 432 -2.22 -6.89 17.35
C VAL A 432 -0.82 -6.48 17.80
N HIS A 433 0.23 -6.96 17.14
CA HIS A 433 1.62 -6.56 17.41
C HIS A 433 1.79 -5.04 17.35
N CYS A 434 1.36 -4.43 16.24
CA CYS A 434 1.44 -2.98 16.05
C CYS A 434 0.60 -2.22 17.08
N SER A 435 -0.63 -2.68 17.37
CA SER A 435 -1.49 -2.03 18.37
C SER A 435 -0.87 -2.01 19.78
N LEU A 436 -0.04 -3.00 20.12
CA LEU A 436 0.61 -3.12 21.44
C LEU A 436 2.04 -2.60 21.46
N ALA A 437 2.58 -2.14 20.33
CA ALA A 437 3.94 -1.65 20.23
C ALA A 437 4.20 -0.50 21.21
N GLY A 438 5.35 -0.56 21.90
CA GLY A 438 5.75 0.44 22.89
C GLY A 438 5.00 0.38 24.23
N LEU A 439 4.12 -0.60 24.45
CA LEU A 439 3.39 -0.76 25.70
C LEU A 439 3.93 -1.91 26.56
N ALA A 440 3.76 -1.76 27.87
CA ALA A 440 4.01 -2.84 28.83
C ALA A 440 2.72 -3.58 29.20
N GLY A 441 2.69 -4.89 28.95
CA GLY A 441 1.65 -5.81 29.41
C GLY A 441 0.34 -5.77 28.61
N PRO A 442 -0.65 -6.58 29.01
CA PRO A 442 -1.91 -6.72 28.29
C PRO A 442 -2.74 -5.42 28.23
N ARG A 443 -3.61 -5.28 27.21
CA ARG A 443 -4.49 -4.11 27.02
C ARG A 443 -5.88 -4.50 26.58
N SER A 444 -6.89 -3.68 26.87
CA SER A 444 -8.26 -3.90 26.37
C SER A 444 -8.30 -4.06 24.85
N VAL A 445 -9.18 -4.96 24.35
CA VAL A 445 -9.43 -5.12 22.90
C VAL A 445 -9.93 -3.85 22.22
N HIS A 446 -10.41 -2.86 22.99
CA HIS A 446 -10.70 -1.51 22.49
C HIS A 446 -9.51 -0.89 21.76
N ARG A 447 -8.28 -1.18 22.18
CA ARG A 447 -7.08 -0.66 21.52
C ARG A 447 -6.89 -1.22 20.11
N LEU A 448 -7.22 -2.48 19.88
CA LEU A 448 -7.22 -3.06 18.54
C LEU A 448 -8.31 -2.41 17.67
N ALA A 449 -9.49 -2.12 18.23
CA ALA A 449 -10.53 -1.40 17.51
C ALA A 449 -10.09 0.01 17.09
N GLN A 450 -9.43 0.76 17.98
CA GLN A 450 -8.84 2.07 17.66
C GLN A 450 -7.77 1.96 16.57
N HIS A 451 -6.92 0.94 16.66
CA HIS A 451 -5.85 0.70 15.69
C HIS A 451 -6.39 0.33 14.29
N LEU A 452 -7.41 -0.52 14.23
CA LEU A 452 -8.14 -0.83 13.00
C LEU A 452 -8.79 0.43 12.41
N ALA A 453 -9.37 1.29 13.25
CA ALA A 453 -9.97 2.55 12.82
C ALA A 453 -8.94 3.53 12.24
N ALA A 454 -7.68 3.49 12.67
CA ALA A 454 -6.59 4.28 12.08
C ALA A 454 -6.29 3.90 10.62
N TYR A 455 -6.70 2.69 10.20
CA TYR A 455 -6.70 2.22 8.80
C TYR A 455 -8.10 2.26 8.14
N GLY A 456 -9.09 2.83 8.81
CA GLY A 456 -10.47 2.91 8.32
C GLY A 456 -11.24 1.61 8.35
N ILE A 457 -10.85 0.66 9.20
CA ILE A 457 -11.64 -0.55 9.48
C ILE A 457 -12.46 -0.31 10.75
N ALA A 458 -13.77 -0.20 10.60
CA ALA A 458 -14.70 -0.06 11.72
C ALA A 458 -15.03 -1.42 12.33
N VAL A 459 -14.87 -1.55 13.64
CA VAL A 459 -15.34 -2.68 14.44
C VAL A 459 -15.84 -2.15 15.78
N ASP A 460 -17.00 -2.60 16.23
CA ASP A 460 -17.44 -2.31 17.59
C ASP A 460 -16.64 -3.18 18.57
N HIS A 461 -15.87 -2.53 19.44
CA HIS A 461 -15.09 -3.21 20.48
C HIS A 461 -15.93 -4.08 21.42
N ARG A 462 -17.24 -3.78 21.57
CA ARG A 462 -18.17 -4.58 22.38
C ARG A 462 -18.51 -5.91 21.72
N ASP A 463 -18.51 -5.95 20.39
CA ASP A 463 -18.84 -7.14 19.61
C ASP A 463 -17.62 -8.07 19.44
N ILE A 464 -16.40 -7.57 19.65
CA ILE A 464 -15.15 -8.34 19.43
C ILE A 464 -15.20 -9.65 20.21
N ALA A 465 -15.69 -9.66 21.45
CA ALA A 465 -15.67 -10.86 22.28
C ALA A 465 -16.52 -12.02 21.73
N GLN A 466 -17.56 -11.70 20.96
CA GLN A 466 -18.57 -12.63 20.47
C GLN A 466 -18.47 -12.91 18.97
N ASN A 467 -17.77 -12.06 18.21
CA ASN A 467 -17.67 -12.21 16.76
C ASN A 467 -16.46 -13.08 16.33
N ASP A 468 -16.33 -13.30 15.01
CA ASP A 468 -15.25 -14.08 14.39
C ASP A 468 -13.85 -13.56 14.78
N LEU A 469 -13.67 -12.24 15.02
CA LEU A 469 -12.40 -11.65 15.41
C LEU A 469 -12.00 -12.14 16.80
N GLY A 470 -12.93 -12.13 17.77
CA GLY A 470 -12.67 -12.66 19.12
C GLY A 470 -12.32 -14.14 19.11
N HIS A 471 -13.00 -14.94 18.28
CA HIS A 471 -12.66 -16.35 18.12
C HIS A 471 -11.24 -16.52 17.56
N GLN A 472 -10.89 -15.76 16.52
CA GLN A 472 -9.56 -15.81 15.92
C GLN A 472 -8.47 -15.33 16.88
N LEU A 473 -8.72 -14.29 17.68
CA LEU A 473 -7.81 -13.82 18.72
C LEU A 473 -7.54 -14.92 19.76
N ARG A 474 -8.57 -15.66 20.21
CA ARG A 474 -8.42 -16.80 21.12
C ARG A 474 -7.61 -17.94 20.49
N MET A 475 -7.94 -18.31 19.26
CA MET A 475 -7.23 -19.37 18.51
C MET A 475 -5.75 -19.06 18.30
N LEU A 476 -5.39 -17.79 18.20
CA LEU A 476 -4.00 -17.33 18.05
C LEU A 476 -3.29 -17.09 19.39
N GLY A 477 -3.97 -17.29 20.53
CA GLY A 477 -3.41 -17.04 21.86
C GLY A 477 -3.12 -15.56 22.13
N LEU A 478 -3.84 -14.64 21.48
CA LEU A 478 -3.60 -13.19 21.54
C LEU A 478 -4.42 -12.48 22.61
N VAL A 479 -5.16 -13.23 23.43
CA VAL A 479 -6.09 -12.68 24.41
C VAL A 479 -6.11 -13.49 25.69
N LEU A 480 -6.38 -12.81 26.79
CA LEU A 480 -6.77 -13.36 28.09
C LEU A 480 -8.21 -12.92 28.36
N ASP A 481 -9.09 -13.85 28.69
CA ASP A 481 -10.42 -13.50 29.18
C ASP A 481 -10.27 -12.91 30.60
N SER A 482 -10.81 -11.71 30.82
CA SER A 482 -10.72 -10.98 32.09
C SER A 482 -12.05 -10.29 32.39
N PRO A 483 -12.73 -10.66 33.50
CA PRO A 483 -14.02 -10.07 33.86
C PRO A 483 -13.92 -8.57 34.22
N ASP A 484 -12.72 -8.11 34.59
CA ASP A 484 -12.46 -6.72 34.98
C ASP A 484 -12.19 -5.80 33.77
N ALA A 485 -12.04 -6.35 32.57
CA ALA A 485 -11.89 -5.56 31.35
C ALA A 485 -13.27 -5.15 30.80
N GLU A 486 -13.42 -3.91 30.31
CA GLU A 486 -14.69 -3.37 29.77
C GLU A 486 -15.36 -4.25 28.69
N SER A 487 -14.57 -5.06 28.00
CA SER A 487 -14.99 -5.95 26.91
C SER A 487 -14.87 -7.44 27.26
N GLY A 488 -14.50 -7.76 28.52
CA GLY A 488 -14.24 -9.12 28.97
C GLY A 488 -12.92 -9.73 28.46
N MET A 489 -12.11 -8.98 27.70
CA MET A 489 -10.92 -9.49 27.03
C MET A 489 -9.74 -8.52 27.04
N LEU A 490 -8.55 -9.04 27.30
CA LEU A 490 -7.28 -8.33 27.24
C LEU A 490 -6.39 -8.91 26.14
N LEU A 491 -5.92 -8.08 25.21
CA LEU A 491 -4.91 -8.40 24.20
C LEU A 491 -3.54 -8.61 24.83
N VAL A 492 -2.81 -9.61 24.33
CA VAL A 492 -1.45 -9.97 24.73
C VAL A 492 -0.49 -9.79 23.54
N PRO A 493 0.73 -9.27 23.75
CA PRO A 493 1.73 -9.17 22.69
C PRO A 493 2.05 -10.54 22.07
N PRO A 494 2.02 -10.68 20.74
CA PRO A 494 2.32 -11.95 20.07
C PRO A 494 3.81 -12.32 20.14
N PHE A 495 4.69 -11.32 20.25
CA PHE A 495 6.14 -11.51 20.25
C PHE A 495 6.72 -10.97 21.55
N THR A 496 7.20 -11.88 22.39
CA THR A 496 7.90 -11.51 23.62
C THR A 496 9.35 -11.15 23.28
N VAL A 497 9.71 -9.88 23.43
CA VAL A 497 11.12 -9.51 23.53
C VAL A 497 11.59 -10.08 24.88
N VAL A 498 12.48 -11.07 24.86
CA VAL A 498 13.18 -11.48 26.07
C VAL A 498 13.98 -10.27 26.52
N ARG A 499 13.42 -9.48 27.45
CA ARG A 499 14.21 -8.51 28.20
C ARG A 499 15.24 -9.37 28.92
N GLN A 500 16.51 -9.30 28.48
CA GLN A 500 17.61 -9.75 29.32
C GLN A 500 17.45 -9.00 30.64
N GLY A 501 16.99 -9.73 31.65
CA GLY A 501 16.85 -9.19 32.98
C GLY A 501 18.21 -8.62 33.35
N HIS A 502 18.23 -7.35 33.77
CA HIS A 502 19.30 -6.90 34.64
C HIS A 502 19.39 -7.93 35.77
N ALA A 503 20.46 -8.72 35.75
CA ALA A 503 20.96 -9.41 36.92
C ALA A 503 21.45 -8.31 37.88
N GLY A 504 20.48 -7.65 38.54
CA GLY A 504 20.69 -6.77 39.67
C GLY A 504 20.96 -7.65 40.88
N GLY A 505 22.14 -7.43 41.46
CA GLY A 505 22.77 -8.17 42.55
C GLY A 505 21.86 -8.70 43.66
N ALA A 506 22.19 -9.92 44.07
CA ALA A 506 22.13 -10.35 45.45
C ALA A 506 23.21 -11.42 45.68
N GLN A 507 24.44 -10.97 45.96
CA GLN A 507 25.23 -11.34 47.14
C GLN A 507 26.47 -10.46 47.21
#